data_AF-A0A0N1J228-F1
#
_entry.id   AF-A0A0N1J228-F1
#
_cell.length_a   1.000
_cell.length_b   1.000
_cell.length_c   1.000
_cell.angle_alpha   90.00
_cell.angle_beta   90.00
_cell.angle_gamma   90.00
#
_symmetry.space_group_name_H-M   'P 1'
#
loop_
_entity.id
_entity.type
_entity.pdbx_description
1 polymer ?
#
loop_
_entity_poly.entity_id
_entity_poly.type
_entity_poly.pdbx_seq_one_letter_code
_entity_poly.pdbx_strand_id
1 'polypeptide(L)'
;MFLLLAFFTLFGPVIAAVATVTTAAILLKARPAVATVMLVLIAALLSLLLFEFQYDLGLKLPDVSWMPSGASSEFATLSVGCLMLALHILAWIRWPSDLRGKWLTITATILWALAVVAFLGLSQLSYSI
;
A
#
# COMPACT_ATOMS: atom_id res chain seq x y z
N MET A 1 -9.53 -18.08 -9.09
CA MET A 1 -9.79 -16.62 -8.95
C MET A 1 -9.65 -16.17 -7.50
N PHE A 2 -10.35 -16.82 -6.54
CA PHE A 2 -10.30 -16.47 -5.10
C PHE A 2 -8.89 -16.59 -4.48
N LEU A 3 -8.16 -17.68 -4.75
CA LEU A 3 -6.76 -17.87 -4.31
C LEU A 3 -5.80 -16.80 -4.84
N LEU A 4 -6.06 -16.28 -6.03
CA LEU A 4 -5.24 -15.27 -6.70
C LEU A 4 -5.51 -13.89 -6.09
N LEU A 5 -6.77 -13.57 -5.82
CA LEU A 5 -7.18 -12.39 -5.04
C LEU A 5 -6.58 -12.44 -3.63
N ALA A 6 -6.71 -13.56 -2.92
CA ALA A 6 -6.16 -13.74 -1.57
C ALA A 6 -4.62 -13.60 -1.53
N PHE A 7 -3.91 -14.14 -2.53
CA PHE A 7 -2.46 -13.97 -2.63
C PHE A 7 -2.06 -12.51 -2.87
N PHE A 8 -2.74 -11.81 -3.78
CA PHE A 8 -2.47 -10.41 -4.06
C PHE A 8 -2.93 -9.43 -2.98
N THR A 9 -3.80 -9.87 -2.06
CA THR A 9 -4.23 -9.06 -0.92
C THR A 9 -3.38 -9.33 0.33
N LEU A 10 -2.85 -10.55 0.51
CA LEU A 10 -1.94 -10.86 1.62
C LEU A 10 -0.46 -10.60 1.30
N PHE A 11 0.07 -11.18 0.22
CA PHE A 11 1.51 -11.15 -0.08
C PHE A 11 1.90 -10.00 -1.02
N GLY A 12 0.98 -9.61 -1.92
CA GLY A 12 1.17 -8.49 -2.85
C GLY A 12 1.58 -7.18 -2.16
N PRO A 13 0.85 -6.71 -1.13
CA PRO A 13 1.14 -5.45 -0.45
C PRO A 13 2.45 -5.51 0.34
N VAL A 14 2.83 -6.68 0.85
CA VAL A 14 4.10 -6.88 1.58
C VAL A 14 5.29 -6.72 0.63
N ILE A 15 5.25 -7.38 -0.53
CA ILE A 15 6.31 -7.25 -1.53
C ILE A 15 6.35 -5.82 -2.08
N ALA A 16 5.18 -5.21 -2.34
CA ALA A 16 5.08 -3.82 -2.76
C ALA A 16 5.63 -2.85 -1.70
N ALA A 17 5.42 -3.14 -0.41
CA ALA A 17 5.95 -2.35 0.70
C ALA A 17 7.48 -2.38 0.74
N VAL A 18 8.09 -3.57 0.64
CA VAL A 18 9.55 -3.72 0.62
C VAL A 18 10.15 -2.99 -0.59
N ALA A 19 9.54 -3.14 -1.76
CA ALA A 19 9.97 -2.42 -2.97
C ALA A 19 9.83 -0.89 -2.78
N THR A 20 8.76 -0.44 -2.12
CA THR A 20 8.53 0.99 -1.83
C THR A 20 9.56 1.57 -0.87
N VAL A 21 9.88 0.87 0.22
CA VAL A 21 10.92 1.28 1.17
C VAL A 21 12.28 1.38 0.48
N THR A 22 12.61 0.40 -0.36
CA THR A 22 13.87 0.38 -1.09
C THR A 22 13.94 1.51 -2.13
N THR A 23 12.87 1.74 -2.89
CA THR A 23 12.74 2.89 -3.80
C THR A 23 12.92 4.20 -3.05
N ALA A 24 12.26 4.37 -1.91
CA ALA A 24 12.35 5.58 -1.10
C ALA A 24 13.78 5.80 -0.58
N ALA A 25 14.46 4.75 -0.12
CA ALA A 25 15.85 4.82 0.31
C ALA A 25 16.79 5.29 -0.81
N ILE A 26 16.60 4.80 -2.04
CA ILE A 26 17.36 5.24 -3.22
C ILE A 26 17.07 6.72 -3.53
N LEU A 27 15.80 7.12 -3.48
CA LEU A 27 15.37 8.49 -3.79
C LEU A 27 15.67 9.49 -2.67
N LEU A 28 16.02 9.06 -1.46
CA LEU A 28 16.13 9.93 -0.29
C LEU A 28 17.10 11.11 -0.50
N LYS A 29 18.20 10.88 -1.23
CA LYS A 29 19.21 11.92 -1.51
C LYS A 29 18.82 12.84 -2.66
N ALA A 30 18.23 12.30 -3.73
CA ALA A 30 17.90 13.08 -4.93
C ALA A 30 16.54 13.77 -4.86
N ARG A 31 15.58 13.16 -4.16
CA ARG A 31 14.18 13.58 -4.03
C ARG A 31 13.64 13.29 -2.62
N PRO A 32 14.19 13.96 -1.59
CA PRO A 32 13.85 13.69 -0.20
C PRO A 32 12.34 13.80 0.06
N ALA A 33 11.66 14.81 -0.51
CA ALA A 33 10.23 14.98 -0.32
C ALA A 33 9.41 13.75 -0.79
N VAL A 34 9.68 13.24 -2.00
CA VAL A 34 8.96 12.06 -2.54
C VAL A 34 9.27 10.82 -1.70
N ALA A 35 10.54 10.63 -1.35
CA ALA A 35 10.97 9.52 -0.51
C ALA A 35 10.31 9.56 0.88
N THR A 36 10.29 10.72 1.54
CA THR A 36 9.64 10.89 2.85
C THR A 36 8.15 10.62 2.77
N VAL A 37 7.45 11.13 1.75
CA VAL A 37 6.01 10.85 1.59
C VAL A 37 5.77 9.36 1.39
N MET A 38 6.57 8.68 0.56
CA MET A 38 6.49 7.22 0.41
C MET A 38 6.71 6.50 1.75
N LEU A 39 7.68 6.90 2.56
CA LEU A 39 7.95 6.29 3.86
C LEU A 39 6.82 6.53 4.88
N VAL A 40 6.25 7.74 4.89
CA VAL A 40 5.11 8.07 5.77
C VAL A 40 3.89 7.24 5.37
N LEU A 41 3.57 7.18 4.08
CA LEU A 41 2.43 6.41 3.59
C LEU A 41 2.59 4.91 3.85
N ILE A 42 3.79 4.35 3.72
CA ILE A 42 3.99 2.91 3.98
C ILE A 42 3.88 2.61 5.47
N ALA A 43 4.40 3.49 6.33
CA ALA A 43 4.27 3.34 7.78
C ALA A 43 2.80 3.45 8.21
N ALA A 44 2.04 4.39 7.64
CA ALA A 44 0.60 4.53 7.89
C ALA A 44 -0.17 3.27 7.45
N LEU A 45 0.12 2.75 6.25
CA LEU A 45 -0.52 1.53 5.75
C LEU A 45 -0.22 0.31 6.62
N LEU A 46 1.05 0.09 6.98
CA LEU A 46 1.44 -1.04 7.85
C LEU A 46 0.79 -0.93 9.23
N SER A 47 0.60 0.28 9.74
CA SER A 47 -0.11 0.51 10.99
C SER A 47 -1.59 0.16 10.88
N LEU A 48 -2.25 0.52 9.76
CA LEU A 48 -3.64 0.13 9.48
C LEU A 48 -3.78 -1.39 9.35
N LEU A 49 -2.90 -2.05 8.59
CA LEU A 49 -2.95 -3.50 8.38
C LEU A 49 -2.67 -4.30 9.66
N LEU A 50 -1.67 -3.88 10.45
CA LEU A 50 -1.37 -4.52 11.75
C LEU A 50 -2.58 -4.45 12.67
N PHE A 51 -3.31 -3.34 12.59
CA PHE A 51 -4.48 -3.11 13.39
C PHE A 51 -5.69 -3.92 12.92
N GLU A 52 -5.97 -3.96 11.61
CA GLU A 52 -6.99 -4.85 11.03
C GLU A 52 -6.71 -6.31 11.42
N PHE A 53 -5.45 -6.72 11.35
CA PHE A 53 -5.03 -8.06 11.78
C PHE A 53 -5.29 -8.32 13.27
N GLN A 54 -5.01 -7.34 14.15
CA GLN A 54 -5.31 -7.46 15.58
C GLN A 54 -6.82 -7.50 15.86
N TYR A 55 -7.61 -6.77 15.08
CA TYR A 55 -9.07 -6.76 15.14
C TYR A 55 -9.64 -8.12 14.72
N ASP A 56 -9.20 -8.66 13.57
CA ASP A 56 -9.62 -9.96 13.04
C ASP A 56 -9.25 -11.12 13.99
N LEU A 57 -8.15 -10.99 14.73
CA LEU A 57 -7.74 -11.95 15.75
C LEU A 57 -8.48 -11.78 17.09
N GLY A 58 -9.34 -10.77 17.24
CA GLY A 58 -10.05 -10.48 18.49
C GLY A 58 -9.15 -10.00 19.64
N LEU A 59 -7.94 -9.53 19.34
CA LEU A 59 -6.96 -9.07 20.34
C LEU A 59 -7.23 -7.65 20.84
N LYS A 60 -8.03 -6.87 20.12
CA LYS A 60 -8.49 -5.53 20.51
C LYS A 60 -10.00 -5.44 20.44
N LEU A 61 -10.63 -5.00 21.54
CA LEU A 61 -12.07 -4.81 21.66
C LEU A 61 -12.54 -3.56 20.88
N PRO A 62 -13.76 -3.58 20.30
CA PRO A 62 -14.27 -2.57 19.36
C PRO A 62 -14.59 -1.19 19.96
N ASP A 63 -14.49 -1.01 21.28
CA ASP A 63 -14.99 0.18 21.98
C ASP A 63 -13.94 1.30 22.13
N VAL A 64 -13.18 1.57 21.09
CA VAL A 64 -12.25 2.68 21.07
C VAL A 64 -12.84 3.79 20.19
N SER A 65 -13.19 4.94 20.76
CA SER A 65 -13.96 5.98 20.06
C SER A 65 -13.24 6.66 18.88
N TRP A 66 -11.92 6.45 18.75
CA TRP A 66 -11.11 6.92 17.62
C TRP A 66 -10.88 5.84 16.55
N MET A 67 -11.49 4.66 16.72
CA MET A 67 -11.26 3.48 15.89
C MET A 67 -12.04 3.58 14.57
N PRO A 68 -11.39 3.38 13.40
CA PRO A 68 -12.11 3.28 12.14
C PRO A 68 -13.00 2.03 12.15
N SER A 69 -14.24 2.14 11.68
CA SER A 69 -15.04 0.96 11.33
C SER A 69 -14.34 0.17 10.22
N GLY A 70 -14.63 -1.13 10.09
CA GLY A 70 -14.04 -1.97 9.03
C GLY A 70 -14.21 -1.37 7.61
N ALA A 71 -15.36 -0.78 7.31
CA ALA A 71 -15.58 -0.08 6.04
C ALA A 71 -14.66 1.14 5.86
N SER A 72 -14.37 1.87 6.92
CA SER A 72 -13.47 3.02 6.86
C SER A 72 -11.99 2.62 6.80
N SER A 73 -11.61 1.47 7.37
CA SER A 73 -10.25 0.94 7.26
C SER A 73 -9.98 0.39 5.86
N GLU A 74 -10.94 -0.32 5.26
CA GLU A 74 -10.89 -0.74 3.85
C GLU A 74 -10.71 0.46 2.90
N PHE A 75 -11.51 1.51 3.10
CA PHE A 75 -11.42 2.73 2.30
C PHE A 75 -10.07 3.46 2.48
N ALA A 76 -9.56 3.53 3.71
CA ALA A 76 -8.26 4.12 4.00
C ALA A 76 -7.12 3.33 3.35
N THR A 77 -7.14 2.00 3.45
CA THR A 77 -6.18 1.09 2.82
C THR A 77 -6.15 1.26 1.31
N LEU A 78 -7.33 1.29 0.66
CA LEU A 78 -7.45 1.55 -0.77
C LEU A 78 -6.90 2.94 -1.14
N SER A 79 -7.25 3.97 -0.37
CA SER A 79 -6.80 5.35 -0.60
C SER A 79 -5.27 5.45 -0.54
N VAL A 80 -4.64 4.83 0.46
CA VAL A 80 -3.18 4.79 0.56
C VAL A 80 -2.56 3.99 -0.58
N GLY A 81 -3.16 2.87 -0.99
CA GLY A 81 -2.72 2.10 -2.16
C GLY A 81 -2.73 2.93 -3.46
N CYS A 82 -3.79 3.72 -3.67
CA CYS A 82 -3.89 4.63 -4.82
C CYS A 82 -2.82 5.75 -4.77
N LEU A 83 -2.58 6.34 -3.60
CA LEU A 83 -1.53 7.34 -3.42
C LEU A 83 -0.13 6.76 -3.69
N MET A 84 0.14 5.55 -3.22
CA MET A 84 1.38 4.84 -3.50
C MET A 84 1.57 4.57 -4.99
N LEU A 85 0.53 4.10 -5.67
CA LEU A 85 0.54 3.89 -7.11
C LEU A 85 0.90 5.19 -7.85
N ALA A 86 0.23 6.30 -7.51
CA ALA A 86 0.47 7.60 -8.12
C ALA A 86 1.91 8.09 -7.90
N LEU A 87 2.45 7.92 -6.68
CA LEU A 87 3.83 8.30 -6.36
C LEU A 87 4.85 7.45 -7.13
N HIS A 88 4.61 6.15 -7.29
CA HIS A 88 5.49 5.28 -8.06
C HIS A 88 5.44 5.58 -9.57
N ILE A 89 4.27 5.89 -10.13
CA ILE A 89 4.15 6.38 -11.51
C ILE A 89 4.94 7.69 -11.69
N LEU A 90 4.78 8.65 -10.77
CA LEU A 90 5.51 9.91 -10.81
C LEU A 90 7.02 9.71 -10.69
N ALA A 91 7.45 8.84 -9.76
CA ALA A 91 8.85 8.48 -9.58
C ALA A 91 9.42 7.80 -10.82
N TRP A 92 8.66 6.93 -11.48
CA TRP A 92 9.05 6.26 -12.72
C TRP A 92 9.26 7.25 -13.86
N ILE A 93 8.26 8.10 -14.13
CA ILE A 93 8.29 9.07 -15.24
C ILE A 93 9.45 10.04 -15.06
N ARG A 94 9.66 10.50 -13.83
CA ARG A 94 10.69 11.50 -13.51
C ARG A 94 11.91 10.87 -12.85
N TRP A 95 12.25 9.61 -13.11
CA TRP A 95 13.37 8.96 -12.41
C TRP A 95 14.72 9.68 -12.69
N PRO A 96 15.53 10.01 -11.67
CA PRO A 96 16.85 10.64 -11.88
C PRO A 96 17.79 9.75 -12.70
N SER A 97 18.41 10.29 -13.75
CA SER A 97 19.23 9.53 -14.70
C SER A 97 20.54 8.99 -14.11
N ASP A 98 21.01 9.62 -13.05
CA ASP A 98 22.21 9.29 -12.29
C ASP A 98 22.01 8.14 -11.29
N LEU A 99 20.75 7.76 -11.00
CA LEU A 99 20.41 6.73 -10.03
C LEU A 99 20.05 5.39 -10.68
N ARG A 100 20.68 4.31 -10.19
CA ARG A 100 20.26 2.93 -10.48
C ARG A 100 18.98 2.60 -9.70
N GLY A 101 18.19 1.65 -10.20
CA GLY A 101 16.99 1.17 -9.50
C GLY A 101 15.64 1.56 -10.11
N LYS A 102 15.62 2.21 -11.29
CA LYS A 102 14.38 2.52 -12.02
C LYS A 102 13.43 1.33 -12.16
N TRP A 103 13.98 0.14 -12.44
CA TRP A 103 13.23 -1.11 -12.55
C TRP A 103 12.47 -1.48 -11.28
N LEU A 104 13.03 -1.17 -10.10
CA LEU A 104 12.38 -1.44 -8.83
C LEU A 104 11.10 -0.62 -8.66
N THR A 105 11.14 0.65 -9.06
CA THR A 105 9.95 1.52 -9.04
C THR A 105 8.90 1.05 -10.05
N ILE A 106 9.31 0.53 -11.21
CA ILE A 106 8.39 -0.03 -12.20
C ILE A 106 7.71 -1.29 -11.63
N THR A 107 8.49 -2.21 -11.04
CA THR A 107 7.94 -3.39 -10.38
C THR A 107 6.98 -3.00 -9.24
N ALA A 108 7.35 -2.03 -8.40
CA ALA A 108 6.48 -1.53 -7.34
C ALA A 108 5.19 -0.92 -7.90
N THR A 109 5.26 -0.18 -9.02
CA THR A 109 4.10 0.38 -9.72
C THR A 109 3.12 -0.73 -10.11
N ILE A 110 3.62 -1.80 -10.74
CA ILE A 110 2.80 -2.93 -11.17
C ILE A 110 2.16 -3.62 -9.97
N LEU A 111 2.92 -3.87 -8.89
CA LEU A 111 2.39 -4.50 -7.69
C LEU A 111 1.32 -3.64 -7.00
N TRP A 112 1.52 -2.32 -6.92
CA TRP A 112 0.50 -1.41 -6.39
C TRP A 112 -0.74 -1.35 -7.26
N ALA A 113 -0.60 -1.38 -8.59
CA ALA A 113 -1.75 -1.43 -9.49
C ALA A 113 -2.56 -2.71 -9.28
N LEU A 114 -1.89 -3.86 -9.15
CA LEU A 114 -2.53 -5.14 -8.85
C LEU A 114 -3.21 -5.12 -7.46
N ALA A 115 -2.54 -4.58 -6.44
CA ALA A 115 -3.10 -4.47 -5.10
C ALA A 115 -4.36 -3.58 -5.08
N VAL A 116 -4.31 -2.41 -5.72
CA VAL A 116 -5.47 -1.50 -5.82
C VAL A 116 -6.65 -2.16 -6.52
N VAL A 117 -6.41 -2.85 -7.65
CA VAL A 117 -7.47 -3.59 -8.36
C VAL A 117 -8.05 -4.71 -7.48
N ALA A 118 -7.20 -5.42 -6.74
CA ALA A 118 -7.64 -6.47 -5.82
C ALA A 118 -8.47 -5.91 -4.66
N PHE A 119 -8.05 -4.80 -4.04
CA PHE A 119 -8.79 -4.12 -2.98
C PHE A 119 -10.13 -3.57 -3.48
N LEU A 120 -10.18 -2.99 -4.67
CA LEU A 120 -11.43 -2.56 -5.30
C LEU A 120 -12.38 -3.74 -5.49
N GLY A 121 -11.88 -4.86 -6.03
CA GLY A 121 -12.68 -6.08 -6.21
C GLY A 121 -13.23 -6.62 -4.89
N LEU A 122 -12.42 -6.65 -3.82
CA LEU A 122 -12.87 -7.07 -2.50
C LEU A 122 -13.92 -6.12 -1.91
N SER A 123 -13.72 -4.81 -2.02
CA SER A 123 -14.69 -3.84 -1.48
C SER A 123 -16.06 -4.03 -2.12
N GLN A 124 -16.14 -4.22 -3.45
CA GLN A 124 -17.41 -4.45 -4.13
C GLN A 124 -18.09 -5.76 -3.73
N LEU A 125 -17.32 -6.82 -3.47
CA LEU A 125 -17.87 -8.08 -2.97
C LEU A 125 -18.47 -7.91 -1.56
N SER A 126 -17.81 -7.15 -0.69
CA SER A 126 -18.26 -6.85 0.67
C SER A 126 -19.60 -6.07 0.68
N TYR A 127 -19.80 -5.14 -0.25
CA TYR A 127 -21.05 -4.36 -0.37
C TYR A 127 -22.19 -5.08 -1.11
N SER A 128 -21.94 -6.26 -1.70
CA SER A 128 -22.92 -7.00 -2.51
C SER A 128 -23.61 -8.15 -1.77
N ILE A 129 -23.21 -8.41 -0.52
CA ILE A 129 -23.74 -9.44 0.38
C ILE A 129 -24.50 -8.74 1.51
#